data_AF-A0A428Q7X0-F1
#
_entry.id   AF-A0A428Q7X0-F1
#
_cell.length_a   1.000
_cell.length_b   1.000
_cell.length_c   1.000
_cell.angle_alpha   90.00
_cell.angle_beta   90.00
_cell.angle_gamma   90.00
#
_symmetry.space_group_name_H-M   'P 1'
#
loop_
_entity.id
_entity.type
_entity.pdbx_description
1 polymer ?
#
loop_
_entity_poly.entity_id
_entity_poly.type
_entity_poly.pdbx_seq_one_letter_code
_entity_poly.pdbx_strand_id
1 'polypeptide(L)'
;MFKLRRGGEGEGFEIHRLVYSPRDGHGAKSTLTYRYDHVVDEPALETPPWLIYVEDRIAEENEQFDSGAIYFEIVRDLLLAPENDNTAVSKAIKRFNEHYGAGFAGEDFGRRQPPEYAAGDILNEISIAVFETVGKVSFTDIRHDRLANFLIGLKRDAADEFKKEDPQFVYFGWGLEAAAADDWNDSHAEGVTSDNEFRTASQASDSWVNKSALLAKLFSAGLLDADGTRWISGDFESAFEIRTSGDLSSNIGRKAQLLAQANYILIVGDTYIKEVKQPSKRVSEEDGNWSG
;
A
#
# COMPACT_ATOMS: atom_id res chain seq x y z
N MET A 1 26.78 -29.56 -17.89
CA MET A 1 27.95 -29.12 -17.10
C MET A 1 28.40 -27.79 -17.66
N PHE A 2 28.28 -26.70 -16.90
CA PHE A 2 28.65 -25.35 -17.35
C PHE A 2 30.11 -25.09 -16.96
N LYS A 3 30.93 -24.61 -17.90
CA LYS A 3 32.25 -24.05 -17.61
C LYS A 3 32.19 -22.56 -17.86
N LEU A 4 32.34 -21.78 -16.80
CA LEU A 4 32.54 -20.33 -16.88
C LEU A 4 34.03 -20.07 -17.01
N ARG A 5 34.42 -19.31 -18.04
CA ARG A 5 35.80 -18.81 -18.19
C ARG A 5 35.74 -17.28 -18.09
N ARG A 6 36.51 -16.72 -17.17
CA ARG A 6 36.58 -15.26 -16.97
C ARG A 6 37.43 -14.66 -18.09
N GLY A 7 36.82 -13.84 -18.95
CA GLY A 7 37.54 -12.94 -19.86
C GLY A 7 38.13 -11.77 -19.09
N GLY A 8 39.25 -11.22 -19.56
CA GLY A 8 39.90 -10.05 -18.97
C GLY A 8 39.06 -8.78 -19.10
N GLU A 9 39.45 -7.75 -18.35
CA GLU A 9 38.74 -6.47 -18.19
C GLU A 9 38.21 -5.91 -19.52
N GLY A 10 36.88 -5.77 -19.60
CA GLY A 10 36.19 -5.09 -20.69
C GLY A 10 35.38 -5.96 -21.66
N GLU A 11 35.48 -7.30 -21.60
CA GLU A 11 34.71 -8.17 -22.50
C GLU A 11 33.69 -9.03 -21.76
N GLY A 12 32.46 -9.06 -22.30
CA GLY A 12 31.30 -9.75 -21.75
C GLY A 12 31.49 -11.26 -21.53
N PHE A 13 30.55 -11.87 -20.81
CA PHE A 13 30.59 -13.28 -20.46
C PHE A 13 30.17 -14.17 -21.63
N GLU A 14 31.05 -15.07 -22.09
CA GLU A 14 30.66 -16.15 -23.00
C GLU A 14 30.16 -17.37 -22.21
N ILE A 15 28.91 -17.76 -22.45
CA ILE A 15 28.31 -18.98 -21.88
C ILE A 15 28.20 -20.03 -22.99
N HIS A 16 29.00 -21.10 -22.89
CA HIS A 16 28.91 -22.24 -23.80
C HIS A 16 27.96 -23.29 -23.23
N ARG A 17 26.85 -23.55 -23.93
CA ARG A 17 25.95 -24.68 -23.64
C ARG A 17 26.23 -25.82 -24.60
N LEU A 18 26.67 -26.96 -24.07
CA LEU A 18 26.73 -28.23 -24.82
C LEU A 18 25.32 -28.84 -24.85
N VAL A 19 24.74 -28.95 -26.04
CA VAL A 19 23.47 -29.65 -26.27
C VAL A 19 23.76 -31.00 -26.90
N TYR A 20 23.19 -32.07 -26.32
CA TYR A 20 23.25 -33.41 -26.89
C TYR A 20 21.88 -33.75 -27.50
N SER A 21 21.85 -34.04 -28.79
CA SER A 21 20.64 -34.50 -29.49
C SER A 21 20.70 -36.03 -29.61
N PRO A 22 19.69 -36.81 -29.15
CA PRO A 22 19.74 -38.27 -29.21
C PRO A 22 19.20 -38.87 -30.52
N ARG A 23 18.89 -38.06 -31.54
CA ARG A 23 18.48 -38.58 -32.85
C ARG A 23 19.67 -38.52 -33.81
N ASP A 24 20.01 -39.70 -34.32
CA ASP A 24 21.05 -40.02 -35.29
C ASP A 24 22.43 -40.28 -34.65
N GLY A 25 22.85 -41.55 -34.72
CA GLY A 25 24.02 -42.14 -34.04
C GLY A 25 25.41 -41.63 -34.47
N HIS A 26 25.53 -40.35 -34.82
CA HIS A 26 26.79 -39.67 -35.05
C HIS A 26 26.77 -38.32 -34.32
N GLY A 27 27.40 -38.29 -33.14
CA GLY A 27 27.41 -37.12 -32.26
C GLY A 27 28.18 -35.93 -32.84
N ALA A 28 27.49 -35.03 -33.53
CA ALA A 28 28.00 -33.72 -33.88
C ALA A 28 27.86 -32.77 -32.68
N LYS A 29 28.98 -32.19 -32.23
CA LYS A 29 29.01 -31.14 -31.20
C LYS A 29 28.75 -29.79 -31.87
N SER A 30 27.62 -29.17 -31.63
CA SER A 30 27.37 -27.77 -32.00
C SER A 30 27.58 -26.87 -30.78
N THR A 31 28.37 -25.80 -30.97
CA THR A 31 28.63 -24.77 -29.96
C THR A 31 27.79 -23.55 -30.32
N LEU A 32 26.82 -23.19 -29.48
CA LEU A 32 26.14 -21.90 -29.57
C LEU A 32 26.92 -20.88 -28.74
N THR A 33 27.28 -19.76 -29.36
CA THR A 33 27.95 -18.62 -28.69
C THR A 33 26.95 -17.48 -28.61
N TYR A 34 26.65 -17.01 -27.40
CA TYR A 34 25.89 -15.79 -27.15
C TYR A 34 26.90 -14.70 -26.74
N ARG A 35 26.93 -13.59 -27.49
CA ARG A 35 27.62 -12.37 -27.06
C ARG A 35 26.61 -11.45 -26.38
N TYR A 36 26.94 -11.04 -25.16
CA TYR A 36 26.26 -9.96 -24.46
C TYR A 36 27.13 -8.72 -24.63
N ASP A 37 26.75 -7.84 -25.55
CA ASP A 37 27.37 -6.52 -25.67
C ASP A 37 26.74 -5.62 -24.61
N HIS A 38 27.54 -5.20 -23.64
CA HIS A 38 27.12 -4.27 -22.60
C HIS A 38 27.11 -2.86 -23.22
N VAL A 39 26.00 -2.49 -23.85
CA VAL A 39 25.70 -1.08 -24.14
C VAL A 39 25.29 -0.47 -22.82
N VAL A 40 26.14 0.39 -22.26
CA VAL A 40 25.76 1.27 -21.14
C VAL A 40 25.01 2.43 -21.76
N ASP A 41 23.73 2.24 -22.03
CA ASP A 41 22.81 3.38 -22.10
C ASP A 41 22.60 3.82 -20.65
N GLU A 42 22.95 5.07 -20.33
CA GLU A 42 22.46 5.70 -19.10
C GLU A 42 20.93 5.63 -19.15
N PRO A 43 20.26 5.00 -18.17
CA PRO A 43 18.81 4.94 -18.20
C PRO A 43 18.31 6.38 -18.07
N ALA A 44 17.55 6.83 -19.08
CA ALA A 44 16.63 7.94 -18.87
C ALA A 44 15.86 7.62 -17.58
N LEU A 45 15.89 8.50 -16.59
CA LEU A 45 15.10 8.33 -15.36
C LEU A 45 13.63 8.28 -15.79
N GLU A 46 13.10 7.09 -16.01
CA GLU A 46 11.67 6.89 -16.20
C GLU A 46 10.99 7.34 -14.91
N THR A 47 10.07 8.29 -15.04
CA THR A 47 9.23 8.77 -13.95
C THR A 47 8.56 7.56 -13.28
N PRO A 48 8.70 7.38 -11.96
CA PRO A 48 8.19 6.18 -11.31
C PRO A 48 6.65 6.12 -11.42
N PRO A 49 6.04 4.93 -11.59
CA PRO A 49 4.61 4.79 -11.83
C PRO A 49 3.70 5.44 -10.77
N TRP A 50 4.12 5.43 -9.50
CA TRP A 50 3.38 6.09 -8.43
C TRP A 50 3.32 7.61 -8.62
N LEU A 51 4.37 8.23 -9.18
CA LEU A 51 4.43 9.68 -9.35
C LEU A 51 3.52 10.12 -10.51
N ILE A 52 3.50 9.37 -11.61
CA ILE A 52 2.55 9.61 -12.71
C ILE A 52 1.13 9.57 -12.17
N TYR A 53 0.79 8.50 -11.44
CA TYR A 53 -0.55 8.35 -10.85
C TYR A 53 -0.92 9.50 -9.91
N VAL A 54 -0.01 9.90 -9.02
CA VAL A 54 -0.29 10.97 -8.06
C VAL A 54 -0.47 12.31 -8.76
N GLU A 55 0.33 12.63 -9.78
CA GLU A 55 0.16 13.85 -10.57
C GLU A 55 -1.17 13.86 -11.36
N ASP A 56 -1.56 12.72 -11.92
CA ASP A 56 -2.85 12.57 -12.61
C ASP A 56 -4.02 12.79 -11.62
N ARG A 57 -3.98 12.17 -10.43
CA ARG A 57 -4.99 12.40 -9.38
C ARG A 57 -5.02 13.84 -8.91
N ILE A 58 -3.87 14.50 -8.74
CA ILE A 58 -3.82 15.94 -8.40
C ILE A 58 -4.51 16.78 -9.50
N ALA A 59 -4.27 16.48 -10.77
CA ALA A 59 -4.91 17.19 -11.88
C ALA A 59 -6.44 16.98 -11.87
N GLU A 60 -6.91 15.74 -11.71
CA GLU A 60 -8.32 15.39 -11.62
C GLU A 60 -9.03 16.05 -10.43
N GLU A 61 -8.41 16.02 -9.25
CA GLU A 61 -8.97 16.61 -8.03
C GLU A 61 -9.02 18.14 -8.09
N ASN A 62 -8.11 18.79 -8.81
CA ASN A 62 -8.14 20.25 -9.00
C ASN A 62 -9.32 20.73 -9.87
N GLU A 63 -9.95 19.83 -10.64
CA GLU A 63 -11.14 20.15 -11.42
C GLU A 63 -12.44 20.05 -10.59
N GLN A 64 -12.38 19.51 -9.37
CA GLN A 64 -13.52 19.31 -8.49
C GLN A 64 -13.79 20.53 -7.59
N PHE A 65 -15.05 20.70 -7.18
CA PHE A 65 -15.46 21.81 -6.30
C PHE A 65 -14.90 21.67 -4.88
N ASP A 66 -14.98 20.47 -4.30
CA ASP A 66 -14.36 20.10 -3.04
C ASP A 66 -13.10 19.29 -3.34
N SER A 67 -12.00 19.99 -3.66
CA SER A 67 -10.78 19.36 -4.17
C SER A 67 -10.03 18.57 -3.11
N GLY A 68 -9.80 17.27 -3.35
CA GLY A 68 -8.92 16.40 -2.56
C GLY A 68 -7.43 16.52 -2.91
N ALA A 69 -7.05 17.44 -3.81
CA ALA A 69 -5.71 17.48 -4.41
C ALA A 69 -4.60 17.63 -3.35
N ILE A 70 -4.85 18.40 -2.29
CA ILE A 70 -3.90 18.63 -1.20
C ILE A 70 -3.43 17.32 -0.52
N TYR A 71 -4.29 16.31 -0.42
CA TYR A 71 -3.93 15.03 0.19
C TYR A 71 -2.93 14.26 -0.68
N PHE A 72 -3.15 14.26 -1.99
CA PHE A 72 -2.22 13.69 -2.95
C PHE A 72 -0.92 14.49 -3.04
N GLU A 73 -0.96 15.83 -2.90
CA GLU A 73 0.25 16.65 -2.83
C GLU A 73 1.09 16.36 -1.58
N ILE A 74 0.46 16.17 -0.42
CA ILE A 74 1.15 15.77 0.81
C ILE A 74 1.85 14.42 0.61
N VAL A 75 1.14 13.45 0.03
CA VAL A 75 1.69 12.13 -0.29
C VAL A 75 2.84 12.25 -1.30
N ARG A 76 2.69 13.02 -2.37
CA ARG A 76 3.74 13.26 -3.37
C ARG A 76 5.02 13.75 -2.71
N ASP A 77 4.91 14.82 -1.93
CA ASP A 77 6.06 15.51 -1.38
C ASP A 77 6.78 14.65 -0.31
N LEU A 78 6.02 13.83 0.43
CA LEU A 78 6.56 12.80 1.32
C LEU A 78 7.41 11.77 0.55
N LEU A 79 6.94 11.34 -0.62
CA LEU A 79 7.61 10.32 -1.44
C LEU A 79 8.77 10.87 -2.28
N LEU A 80 8.72 12.15 -2.65
CA LEU A 80 9.81 12.86 -3.35
C LEU A 80 10.96 13.25 -2.41
N ALA A 81 10.73 13.28 -1.10
CA ALA A 81 11.78 13.64 -0.15
C ALA A 81 13.02 12.70 -0.29
N PRO A 82 14.26 13.21 -0.17
CA PRO A 82 15.48 12.39 -0.29
C PRO A 82 15.45 11.20 0.66
N GLU A 83 15.95 10.02 0.26
CA GLU A 83 15.87 8.78 1.05
C GLU A 83 16.40 8.93 2.50
N ASN A 84 17.43 9.76 2.68
CA ASN A 84 18.07 10.05 3.96
C ASN A 84 17.39 11.19 4.77
N ASP A 85 16.28 11.76 4.29
CA ASP A 85 15.52 12.76 5.03
C ASP A 85 14.65 12.11 6.12
N ASN A 86 15.22 12.01 7.32
CA ASN A 86 14.54 11.51 8.51
C ASN A 86 13.41 12.45 9.01
N THR A 87 13.24 13.62 8.40
CA THR A 87 12.18 14.59 8.73
C THR A 87 11.04 14.59 7.72
N ALA A 88 11.11 13.78 6.66
CA ALA A 88 10.08 13.74 5.61
C ALA A 88 8.67 13.45 6.19
N VAL A 89 8.57 12.45 7.06
CA VAL A 89 7.31 12.06 7.72
C VAL A 89 6.78 13.19 8.60
N SER A 90 7.62 13.81 9.44
CA SER A 90 7.15 14.90 10.33
C SER A 90 6.76 16.16 9.57
N LYS A 91 7.42 16.46 8.44
CA LYS A 91 6.99 17.54 7.53
C LYS A 91 5.62 17.26 6.91
N ALA A 92 5.36 16.04 6.47
CA ALA A 92 4.06 15.64 5.92
C ALA A 92 2.95 15.75 6.98
N ILE A 93 3.19 15.25 8.19
CA ILE A 93 2.26 15.39 9.34
C ILE A 93 1.99 16.87 9.63
N LYS A 94 3.04 17.70 9.64
CA LYS A 94 2.89 19.14 9.87
C LYS A 94 2.01 19.78 8.80
N ARG A 95 2.25 19.48 7.51
CA ARG A 95 1.44 20.02 6.41
C ARG A 95 -0.01 19.57 6.48
N PHE A 96 -0.25 18.31 6.83
CA PHE A 96 -1.60 17.81 7.09
C PHE A 96 -2.30 18.58 8.21
N ASN A 97 -1.63 18.76 9.36
CA ASN A 97 -2.19 19.50 10.49
C ASN A 97 -2.44 20.98 10.17
N GLU A 98 -1.54 21.62 9.41
CA GLU A 98 -1.72 22.99 8.91
C GLU A 98 -2.94 23.11 8.00
N HIS A 99 -3.13 22.13 7.09
CA HIS A 99 -4.32 22.08 6.23
C HIS A 99 -5.60 21.86 7.03
N TYR A 100 -5.60 20.89 7.96
CA TYR A 100 -6.73 20.64 8.86
C TYR A 100 -7.12 21.92 9.61
N GLY A 101 -6.18 22.57 10.30
CA GLY A 101 -6.44 23.78 11.09
C GLY A 101 -6.91 24.96 10.23
N ALA A 102 -6.39 25.10 9.00
CA ALA A 102 -6.83 26.14 8.06
C ALA A 102 -8.30 25.99 7.65
N GLY A 103 -8.83 24.75 7.58
CA GLY A 103 -10.25 24.49 7.33
C GLY A 103 -11.19 25.06 8.39
N PHE A 104 -10.67 25.41 9.58
CA PHE A 104 -11.41 26.02 10.69
C PHE A 104 -11.14 27.53 10.83
N ALA A 105 -10.27 28.11 10.00
CA ALA A 105 -9.91 29.52 10.09
C ALA A 105 -11.00 30.43 9.49
N GLY A 106 -11.72 31.16 10.36
CA GLY A 106 -12.60 32.25 9.94
C GLY A 106 -14.08 31.89 9.70
N GLU A 107 -14.52 30.67 10.05
CA GLU A 107 -15.92 30.27 9.92
C GLU A 107 -16.74 30.43 11.22
N ASP A 108 -18.00 30.85 11.05
CA ASP A 108 -19.03 30.75 12.08
C ASP A 108 -19.69 29.37 11.97
N PHE A 109 -19.35 28.48 12.90
CA PHE A 109 -19.58 27.02 12.79
C PHE A 109 -21.03 26.54 12.73
N GLY A 110 -22.04 27.42 12.79
CA GLY A 110 -23.43 27.11 12.47
C GLY A 110 -23.92 25.72 12.93
N ARG A 111 -24.56 24.96 12.02
CA ARG A 111 -25.02 23.57 12.20
C ARG A 111 -24.12 22.55 11.48
N ARG A 112 -22.79 22.76 11.43
CA ARG A 112 -21.90 21.76 10.81
C ARG A 112 -21.74 20.52 11.70
N GLN A 113 -21.40 19.40 11.04
CA GLN A 113 -21.28 18.08 11.65
C GLN A 113 -20.39 18.10 12.90
N PRO A 114 -20.61 17.20 13.87
CA PRO A 114 -19.75 17.09 15.04
C PRO A 114 -18.26 17.09 14.64
N PRO A 115 -17.35 17.67 15.45
CA PRO A 115 -15.91 17.72 15.16
C PRO A 115 -15.31 16.35 14.79
N GLU A 116 -15.96 15.31 15.27
CA GLU A 116 -15.66 13.88 15.10
C GLU A 116 -15.86 13.38 13.66
N TYR A 117 -16.91 13.86 12.98
CA TYR A 117 -17.15 13.51 11.58
C TYR A 117 -16.20 14.26 10.65
N ALA A 118 -16.00 15.56 10.87
CA ALA A 118 -15.07 16.34 10.05
C ALA A 118 -13.63 15.81 10.12
N ALA A 119 -13.16 15.45 11.32
CA ALA A 119 -11.84 14.86 11.48
C ALA A 119 -11.75 13.44 10.91
N GLY A 120 -12.81 12.65 11.01
CA GLY A 120 -12.87 11.33 10.38
C GLY A 120 -12.93 11.37 8.85
N ASP A 121 -13.71 12.27 8.26
CA ASP A 121 -13.76 12.50 6.80
C ASP A 121 -12.38 12.90 6.28
N ILE A 122 -11.72 13.86 6.93
CA ILE A 122 -10.37 14.30 6.55
C ILE A 122 -9.35 13.17 6.68
N LEU A 123 -9.45 12.34 7.73
CA LEU A 123 -8.60 11.16 7.88
C LEU A 123 -8.87 10.12 6.78
N ASN A 124 -10.12 9.96 6.37
CA ASN A 124 -10.51 9.06 5.28
C ASN A 124 -9.86 9.50 3.96
N GLU A 125 -9.98 10.77 3.58
CA GLU A 125 -9.42 11.33 2.35
C GLU A 125 -7.90 11.15 2.23
N ILE A 126 -7.15 11.49 3.29
CA ILE A 126 -5.69 11.28 3.28
C ILE A 126 -5.32 9.80 3.28
N SER A 127 -6.15 8.95 3.90
CA SER A 127 -5.94 7.50 3.90
C SER A 127 -6.17 6.91 2.50
N ILE A 128 -7.21 7.33 1.78
CA ILE A 128 -7.46 6.97 0.38
C ILE A 128 -6.24 7.33 -0.49
N ALA A 129 -5.75 8.57 -0.39
CA ALA A 129 -4.57 9.00 -1.14
C ALA A 129 -3.34 8.12 -0.84
N VAL A 130 -3.15 7.71 0.41
CA VAL A 130 -2.07 6.80 0.82
C VAL A 130 -2.26 5.39 0.23
N PHE A 131 -3.46 4.80 0.34
CA PHE A 131 -3.71 3.44 -0.13
C PHE A 131 -3.69 3.31 -1.67
N GLU A 132 -4.25 4.29 -2.39
CA GLU A 132 -4.18 4.34 -3.84
C GLU A 132 -2.73 4.42 -4.35
N THR A 133 -1.91 5.20 -3.64
CA THR A 133 -0.49 5.39 -3.95
C THR A 133 0.33 4.16 -3.58
N VAL A 134 0.10 3.55 -2.40
CA VAL A 134 0.89 2.41 -1.92
C VAL A 134 0.76 1.21 -2.84
N GLY A 135 -0.39 1.06 -3.51
CA GLY A 135 -0.57 0.03 -4.54
C GLY A 135 0.46 0.09 -5.68
N LYS A 136 1.20 1.20 -5.83
CA LYS A 136 2.21 1.44 -6.88
C LYS A 136 3.63 1.58 -6.32
N VAL A 137 3.81 1.40 -5.01
CA VAL A 137 5.09 1.51 -4.31
C VAL A 137 5.43 0.14 -3.71
N SER A 138 6.55 -0.46 -4.10
CA SER A 138 6.95 -1.78 -3.59
C SER A 138 7.04 -1.78 -2.06
N PHE A 139 6.55 -2.84 -1.41
CA PHE A 139 6.67 -3.02 0.05
C PHE A 139 8.11 -3.08 0.57
N THR A 140 9.07 -3.35 -0.31
CA THR A 140 10.50 -3.35 -0.01
C THR A 140 11.14 -1.97 -0.11
N ASP A 141 10.40 -0.97 -0.60
CA ASP A 141 10.88 0.39 -0.81
C ASP A 141 10.69 1.24 0.45
N ILE A 142 11.66 2.09 0.77
CA ILE A 142 11.60 3.01 1.92
C ILE A 142 10.40 3.96 1.84
N ARG A 143 9.94 4.29 0.63
CA ARG A 143 8.74 5.09 0.39
C ARG A 143 7.48 4.44 0.93
N HIS A 144 7.40 3.11 0.86
CA HIS A 144 6.28 2.38 1.46
C HIS A 144 6.30 2.49 2.99
N ASP A 145 7.47 2.44 3.62
CA ASP A 145 7.59 2.66 5.06
C ASP A 145 7.20 4.08 5.45
N ARG A 146 7.51 5.08 4.62
CA ARG A 146 7.10 6.47 4.86
C ARG A 146 5.59 6.63 4.86
N LEU A 147 4.89 5.99 3.92
CA LEU A 147 3.42 6.01 3.87
C LEU A 147 2.80 5.41 5.14
N ALA A 148 3.32 4.26 5.60
CA ALA A 148 2.87 3.65 6.84
C ALA A 148 3.16 4.53 8.06
N ASN A 149 4.40 5.03 8.17
CA ASN A 149 4.82 5.88 9.29
C ASN A 149 4.11 7.23 9.31
N PHE A 150 3.65 7.72 8.16
CA PHE A 150 2.83 8.91 8.07
C PHE A 150 1.47 8.72 8.74
N LEU A 151 0.70 7.69 8.36
CA LEU A 151 -0.59 7.38 9.00
C LEU A 151 -0.44 7.05 10.51
N ILE A 152 0.59 6.28 10.88
CA ILE A 152 0.92 5.99 12.29
C ILE A 152 1.24 7.28 13.04
N GLY A 153 1.99 8.19 12.40
CA GLY A 153 2.33 9.48 12.96
C GLY A 153 1.12 10.39 13.15
N LEU A 154 0.13 10.36 12.25
CA LEU A 154 -1.12 11.09 12.42
C LEU A 154 -1.88 10.66 13.68
N LYS A 155 -1.98 9.35 13.96
CA LYS A 155 -2.57 8.86 15.22
C LYS A 155 -1.75 9.29 16.44
N ARG A 156 -0.42 9.13 16.37
CA ARG A 156 0.50 9.42 17.48
C ARG A 156 0.49 10.91 17.87
N ASP A 157 0.41 11.79 16.88
CA ASP A 157 0.55 13.25 17.06
C ASP A 157 -0.81 13.97 17.10
N ALA A 158 -1.93 13.22 17.08
CA ALA A 158 -3.27 13.78 17.21
C ALA A 158 -3.51 14.34 18.62
N ALA A 159 -4.33 15.38 18.70
CA ALA A 159 -4.81 15.92 19.96
C ALA A 159 -5.86 14.99 20.60
N ASP A 160 -5.94 15.02 21.93
CA ASP A 160 -6.96 14.27 22.69
C ASP A 160 -8.37 14.82 22.47
N GLU A 161 -8.50 16.13 22.22
CA GLU A 161 -9.78 16.82 22.05
C GLU A 161 -9.66 18.00 21.08
N PHE A 162 -10.78 18.33 20.44
CA PHE A 162 -10.85 19.47 19.52
C PHE A 162 -11.03 20.77 20.29
N LYS A 163 -10.23 21.79 19.97
CA LYS A 163 -10.30 23.13 20.55
C LYS A 163 -10.55 24.16 19.46
N LYS A 164 -11.62 24.94 19.58
CA LYS A 164 -12.00 25.91 18.55
C LYS A 164 -10.97 27.04 18.39
N GLU A 165 -10.37 27.46 19.49
CA GLU A 165 -9.41 28.58 19.53
C GLU A 165 -8.03 28.20 18.97
N ASP A 166 -7.72 26.91 18.94
CA ASP A 166 -6.49 26.32 18.40
C ASP A 166 -6.85 24.96 17.78
N PRO A 167 -7.42 24.94 16.56
CA PRO A 167 -7.93 23.72 15.95
C PRO A 167 -6.78 22.78 15.61
N GLN A 168 -6.70 21.69 16.39
CA GLN A 168 -5.77 20.59 16.18
C GLN A 168 -6.53 19.35 15.72
N PHE A 169 -5.87 18.55 14.87
CA PHE A 169 -6.43 17.29 14.41
C PHE A 169 -6.63 16.32 15.57
N VAL A 170 -7.81 15.71 15.63
CA VAL A 170 -8.17 14.67 16.59
C VAL A 170 -8.37 13.36 15.83
N TYR A 171 -7.85 12.27 16.36
CA TYR A 171 -7.89 10.98 15.66
C TYR A 171 -9.23 10.27 15.86
N PHE A 172 -9.97 10.07 14.78
CA PHE A 172 -11.18 9.23 14.74
C PHE A 172 -10.94 8.02 13.84
N GLY A 173 -10.73 6.85 14.44
CA GLY A 173 -10.27 5.64 13.75
C GLY A 173 -11.13 5.21 12.55
N TRP A 174 -12.44 5.50 12.58
CA TRP A 174 -13.37 5.11 11.52
C TRP A 174 -12.94 5.61 10.13
N GLY A 175 -12.33 6.80 10.03
CA GLY A 175 -11.92 7.36 8.73
C GLY A 175 -10.85 6.51 8.05
N LEU A 176 -9.83 6.10 8.80
CA LEU A 176 -8.77 5.22 8.31
C LEU A 176 -9.29 3.79 8.10
N GLU A 177 -10.17 3.30 8.97
CA GLU A 177 -10.79 1.98 8.83
C GLU A 177 -11.66 1.89 7.57
N ALA A 178 -12.44 2.92 7.25
CA ALA A 178 -13.25 2.95 6.03
C ALA A 178 -12.37 2.87 4.77
N ALA A 179 -11.32 3.69 4.67
CA ALA A 179 -10.39 3.63 3.54
C ALA A 179 -9.70 2.26 3.44
N ALA A 180 -9.27 1.70 4.58
CA ALA A 180 -8.67 0.38 4.64
C ALA A 180 -9.63 -0.73 4.16
N ALA A 181 -10.91 -0.64 4.54
CA ALA A 181 -11.94 -1.59 4.14
C ALA A 181 -12.25 -1.50 2.64
N ASP A 182 -12.41 -0.28 2.11
CA ASP A 182 -12.69 -0.06 0.68
C ASP A 182 -11.53 -0.58 -0.18
N ASP A 183 -10.29 -0.22 0.15
CA ASP A 183 -9.12 -0.68 -0.58
C ASP A 183 -8.92 -2.19 -0.52
N TRP A 184 -9.25 -2.79 0.63
CA TRP A 184 -9.21 -4.23 0.81
C TRP A 184 -10.28 -4.93 -0.05
N ASN A 185 -11.52 -4.45 -0.02
CA ASN A 185 -12.65 -4.99 -0.78
C ASN A 185 -12.43 -4.87 -2.29
N ASP A 186 -11.95 -3.72 -2.76
CA ASP A 186 -11.62 -3.48 -4.18
C ASP A 186 -10.48 -4.38 -4.67
N SER A 187 -9.60 -4.80 -3.75
CA SER A 187 -8.48 -5.69 -4.05
C SER A 187 -8.86 -7.18 -4.00
N HIS A 188 -10.10 -7.52 -3.62
CA HIS A 188 -10.56 -8.90 -3.56
C HIS A 188 -10.71 -9.51 -4.97
N ALA A 189 -10.44 -10.81 -5.10
CA ALA A 189 -10.33 -11.49 -6.40
C ALA A 189 -11.64 -11.59 -7.20
N GLU A 190 -12.77 -11.22 -6.59
CA GLU A 190 -14.08 -11.04 -7.26
C GLU A 190 -14.19 -9.66 -7.93
N GLY A 191 -13.49 -8.63 -7.43
CA GLY A 191 -13.35 -7.31 -8.06
C GLY A 191 -12.42 -7.31 -9.29
N VAL A 192 -11.67 -8.40 -9.49
CA VAL A 192 -11.01 -8.70 -10.77
C VAL A 192 -12.01 -9.40 -11.69
N THR A 193 -13.19 -8.81 -11.87
CA THR A 193 -14.07 -9.15 -12.98
C THR A 193 -13.38 -8.74 -14.28
N SER A 194 -13.82 -9.33 -15.38
CA SER A 194 -13.39 -9.07 -16.77
C SER A 194 -13.43 -7.60 -17.21
N ASP A 195 -13.91 -6.68 -16.36
CA ASP A 195 -14.22 -5.29 -16.67
C ASP A 195 -13.16 -4.32 -16.13
N ASN A 196 -12.14 -4.82 -15.40
CA ASN A 196 -10.97 -4.03 -15.04
C ASN A 196 -9.99 -3.95 -16.23
N GLU A 197 -10.30 -3.07 -17.20
CA GLU A 197 -9.59 -2.87 -18.48
C GLU A 197 -8.08 -2.50 -18.36
N PHE A 198 -7.52 -2.32 -17.15
CA PHE A 198 -6.22 -1.65 -16.97
C PHE A 198 -5.15 -2.36 -16.14
N ARG A 199 -5.31 -3.62 -15.73
CA ARG A 199 -4.23 -4.31 -14.98
C ARG A 199 -3.91 -5.67 -15.55
N THR A 200 -2.66 -5.84 -15.98
CA THR A 200 -2.08 -7.18 -16.12
C THR A 200 -2.18 -7.88 -14.78
N ALA A 201 -2.29 -9.21 -14.79
CA ALA A 201 -2.38 -9.98 -13.57
C ALA A 201 -1.16 -9.78 -12.63
N SER A 202 -0.01 -9.36 -13.17
CA SER A 202 1.16 -8.94 -12.40
C SER A 202 0.91 -7.64 -11.65
N GLN A 203 0.44 -6.58 -12.32
CA GLN A 203 0.16 -5.29 -11.68
C GLN A 203 -0.90 -5.39 -10.58
N ALA A 204 -1.93 -6.22 -10.80
CA ALA A 204 -2.92 -6.49 -9.76
C ALA A 204 -2.30 -7.21 -8.55
N SER A 205 -1.41 -8.17 -8.81
CA SER A 205 -0.70 -8.92 -7.76
C SER A 205 0.25 -8.03 -6.96
N ASP A 206 1.03 -7.18 -7.62
CA ASP A 206 1.97 -6.26 -6.98
C ASP A 206 1.21 -5.25 -6.12
N SER A 207 0.13 -4.69 -6.65
CA SER A 207 -0.74 -3.76 -5.91
C SER A 207 -1.30 -4.40 -4.65
N TRP A 208 -1.78 -5.65 -4.74
CA TRP A 208 -2.30 -6.36 -3.58
C TRP A 208 -1.23 -6.64 -2.52
N VAL A 209 -0.04 -7.11 -2.92
CA VAL A 209 1.06 -7.36 -1.98
C VAL A 209 1.44 -6.08 -1.24
N ASN A 210 1.52 -4.94 -1.94
CA ASN A 210 1.85 -3.66 -1.34
C ASN A 210 0.76 -3.17 -0.37
N LYS A 211 -0.51 -3.15 -0.79
CA LYS A 211 -1.63 -2.77 0.09
C LYS A 211 -1.73 -3.66 1.34
N SER A 212 -1.54 -4.97 1.18
CA SER A 212 -1.54 -5.91 2.31
C SER A 212 -0.39 -5.65 3.28
N ALA A 213 0.80 -5.30 2.78
CA ALA A 213 1.92 -4.94 3.62
C ALA A 213 1.65 -3.64 4.39
N LEU A 214 0.96 -2.67 3.80
CA LEU A 214 0.51 -1.46 4.51
C LEU A 214 -0.49 -1.81 5.62
N LEU A 215 -1.55 -2.55 5.31
CA LEU A 215 -2.55 -2.98 6.29
C LEU A 215 -1.91 -3.74 7.46
N ALA A 216 -0.97 -4.64 7.16
CA ALA A 216 -0.22 -5.35 8.18
C ALA A 216 0.58 -4.37 9.07
N LYS A 217 1.27 -3.37 8.50
CA LYS A 217 1.98 -2.36 9.30
C LYS A 217 1.04 -1.54 10.18
N LEU A 218 -0.12 -1.14 9.67
CA LEU A 218 -1.13 -0.37 10.41
C LEU A 218 -1.74 -1.20 11.56
N PHE A 219 -2.09 -2.46 11.31
CA PHE A 219 -2.57 -3.37 12.35
C PHE A 219 -1.51 -3.60 13.44
N SER A 220 -0.25 -3.85 13.06
CA SER A 220 0.84 -3.99 14.03
C SER A 220 1.04 -2.74 14.90
N ALA A 221 0.71 -1.57 14.38
CA ALA A 221 0.74 -0.30 15.10
C ALA A 221 -0.55 0.01 15.89
N GLY A 222 -1.54 -0.88 15.87
CA GLY A 222 -2.82 -0.69 16.57
C GLY A 222 -3.69 0.40 15.94
N LEU A 223 -3.67 0.56 14.62
CA LEU A 223 -4.52 1.54 13.93
C LEU A 223 -5.85 0.94 13.44
N LEU A 224 -6.03 -0.38 13.59
CA LEU A 224 -7.18 -1.13 13.07
C LEU A 224 -7.85 -1.95 14.20
N ASP A 225 -8.07 -1.32 15.36
CA ASP A 225 -8.46 -2.01 16.58
C ASP A 225 -9.95 -2.41 16.61
N ALA A 226 -10.83 -1.70 15.89
CA ALA A 226 -12.26 -2.02 15.91
C ALA A 226 -12.58 -3.26 15.06
N ASP A 227 -12.03 -3.30 13.85
CA ASP A 227 -12.37 -4.30 12.84
C ASP A 227 -11.19 -5.10 12.29
N GLY A 228 -9.94 -4.71 12.56
CA GLY A 228 -8.76 -5.35 11.96
C GLY A 228 -8.64 -6.84 12.26
N THR A 229 -8.94 -7.28 13.49
CA THR A 229 -8.94 -8.72 13.84
C THR A 229 -10.08 -9.47 13.14
N ARG A 230 -11.22 -8.82 12.91
CA ARG A 230 -12.37 -9.39 12.22
C ARG A 230 -12.08 -9.54 10.73
N TRP A 231 -11.53 -8.51 10.09
CA TRP A 231 -11.08 -8.54 8.69
C TRP A 231 -10.04 -9.64 8.51
N ILE A 232 -8.96 -9.60 9.29
CA ILE A 232 -7.91 -10.62 9.22
C ILE A 232 -8.48 -12.04 9.35
N SER A 233 -9.39 -12.29 10.31
CA SER A 233 -9.91 -13.64 10.56
C SER A 233 -10.92 -14.12 9.50
N GLY A 234 -11.90 -13.30 9.13
CA GLY A 234 -12.93 -13.65 8.13
C GLY A 234 -12.39 -13.66 6.70
N ASP A 235 -11.37 -12.85 6.42
CA ASP A 235 -10.79 -12.74 5.10
C ASP A 235 -9.69 -13.77 4.87
N PHE A 236 -9.04 -14.31 5.93
CA PHE A 236 -8.23 -15.51 5.76
C PHE A 236 -9.08 -16.65 5.21
N GLU A 237 -10.23 -16.92 5.82
CA GLU A 237 -11.18 -17.95 5.40
C GLU A 237 -11.63 -17.69 3.95
N SER A 238 -12.13 -16.48 3.67
CA SER A 238 -12.63 -16.10 2.33
C SER A 238 -11.56 -16.12 1.23
N ALA A 239 -10.33 -15.66 1.51
CA ALA A 239 -9.24 -15.63 0.52
C ALA A 239 -8.70 -17.04 0.18
N PHE A 240 -8.78 -18.00 1.11
CA PHE A 240 -8.46 -19.40 0.84
C PHE A 240 -9.61 -20.16 0.16
N GLU A 241 -10.87 -19.74 0.37
CA GLU A 241 -12.06 -20.42 -0.14
C GLU A 241 -12.48 -20.01 -1.56
N ILE A 242 -12.31 -18.74 -1.94
CA ILE A 242 -12.94 -18.18 -3.16
C ILE A 242 -12.15 -18.46 -4.46
N ARG A 243 -10.86 -18.86 -4.39
CA ARG A 243 -10.09 -19.36 -5.55
C ARG A 243 -9.36 -20.68 -5.26
N THR A 244 -10.13 -21.73 -5.00
CA THR A 244 -9.59 -23.10 -4.86
C THR A 244 -9.18 -23.73 -6.19
N SER A 245 -9.70 -23.26 -7.32
CA SER A 245 -9.44 -23.82 -8.66
C SER A 245 -8.30 -23.10 -9.41
N GLY A 246 -7.44 -23.90 -10.06
CA GLY A 246 -6.28 -23.42 -10.85
C GLY A 246 -4.95 -23.74 -10.16
N ASP A 247 -3.98 -24.21 -10.93
CA ASP A 247 -2.65 -24.57 -10.41
C ASP A 247 -1.93 -23.31 -9.89
N LEU A 248 -1.37 -23.41 -8.68
CA LEU A 248 -0.52 -22.38 -8.09
C LEU A 248 0.61 -22.00 -9.06
N SER A 249 1.15 -22.97 -9.80
CA SER A 249 2.26 -22.74 -10.71
C SER A 249 1.91 -21.76 -11.84
N SER A 250 0.65 -21.72 -12.27
CA SER A 250 0.17 -20.94 -13.41
C SER A 250 -0.76 -19.77 -13.04
N ASN A 251 -1.24 -19.68 -11.80
CA ASN A 251 -2.17 -18.63 -11.38
C ASN A 251 -1.46 -17.57 -10.51
N ILE A 252 -1.10 -16.44 -11.12
CA ILE A 252 -0.38 -15.35 -10.43
C ILE A 252 -1.24 -14.67 -9.35
N GLY A 253 -2.55 -14.55 -9.57
CA GLY A 253 -3.47 -14.03 -8.55
C GLY A 253 -3.47 -14.92 -7.31
N ARG A 254 -3.53 -16.25 -7.48
CA ARG A 254 -3.45 -17.22 -6.36
C ARG A 254 -2.13 -17.13 -5.59
N LYS A 255 -1.00 -16.91 -6.28
CA LYS A 255 0.31 -16.68 -5.64
C LYS A 255 0.31 -15.38 -4.81
N ALA A 256 -0.28 -14.31 -5.34
CA ALA A 256 -0.36 -13.03 -4.66
C ALA A 256 -1.15 -13.11 -3.34
N GLN A 257 -2.30 -13.80 -3.34
CA GLN A 257 -3.11 -13.98 -2.11
C GLN A 257 -2.31 -14.71 -1.02
N LEU A 258 -1.61 -15.79 -1.40
CA LEU A 258 -0.78 -16.53 -0.45
C LEU A 258 0.38 -15.70 0.10
N LEU A 259 1.01 -14.88 -0.74
CA LEU A 259 2.08 -13.97 -0.30
C LEU A 259 1.54 -12.86 0.60
N ALA A 260 0.38 -12.28 0.29
CA ALA A 260 -0.30 -11.29 1.13
C ALA A 260 -0.58 -11.87 2.53
N GLN A 261 -1.15 -13.07 2.59
CA GLN A 261 -1.41 -13.75 3.87
C GLN A 261 -0.14 -14.09 4.64
N ALA A 262 0.90 -14.55 3.95
CA ALA A 262 2.20 -14.77 4.56
C ALA A 262 2.76 -13.47 5.15
N ASN A 263 2.62 -12.34 4.45
CA ASN A 263 3.02 -11.03 4.96
C ASN A 263 2.25 -10.65 6.22
N TYR A 264 0.94 -10.86 6.27
CA TYR A 264 0.18 -10.67 7.52
C TYR A 264 0.77 -11.52 8.64
N ILE A 265 0.90 -12.83 8.45
CA ILE A 265 1.42 -13.72 9.51
C ILE A 265 2.81 -13.28 9.98
N LEU A 266 3.69 -12.90 9.06
CA LEU A 266 5.07 -12.52 9.37
C LEU A 266 5.19 -11.14 10.02
N ILE A 267 4.38 -10.17 9.61
CA ILE A 267 4.47 -8.77 10.09
C ILE A 267 3.61 -8.55 11.34
N VAL A 268 2.41 -9.15 11.41
CA VAL A 268 1.42 -8.92 12.48
C VAL A 268 1.22 -10.09 13.43
N GLY A 269 1.84 -11.25 13.20
CA GLY A 269 1.49 -12.50 13.89
C GLY A 269 1.45 -12.40 15.42
N ASP A 270 2.41 -11.70 16.04
CA ASP A 270 2.43 -11.52 17.50
C ASP A 270 1.29 -10.61 17.99
N THR A 271 1.07 -9.47 17.33
CA THR A 271 -0.04 -8.55 17.62
C THR A 271 -1.39 -9.27 17.50
N TYR A 272 -1.57 -10.05 16.44
CA TYR A 272 -2.78 -10.83 16.21
C TYR A 272 -3.00 -11.87 17.32
N ILE A 273 -1.98 -12.65 17.69
CA ILE A 273 -2.09 -13.66 18.76
C ILE A 273 -2.45 -13.02 20.10
N LYS A 274 -1.90 -11.83 20.40
CA LYS A 274 -2.22 -11.08 21.61
C LYS A 274 -3.68 -10.65 21.62
N GLU A 275 -4.16 -10.07 20.53
CA GLU A 275 -5.53 -9.61 20.37
C GLU A 275 -6.55 -10.76 20.47
N VAL A 276 -6.28 -11.90 19.82
CA VAL A 276 -7.14 -13.10 19.90
C VAL A 276 -7.21 -13.64 21.34
N LYS A 277 -6.11 -13.63 22.08
CA LYS A 277 -6.06 -14.12 23.47
C LYS A 277 -6.66 -13.12 24.47
N GLN A 278 -6.54 -11.83 24.18
CA GLN A 278 -6.97 -10.73 25.04
C GLN A 278 -7.53 -9.61 24.15
N PRO A 279 -8.82 -9.70 23.80
CA PRO A 279 -9.45 -8.68 22.95
C PRO A 279 -9.35 -7.32 23.63
N SER A 280 -8.87 -6.33 22.88
CA SER A 280 -8.94 -4.93 23.28
C SER A 280 -10.42 -4.58 23.54
N LYS A 281 -10.68 -3.87 24.65
CA LYS A 281 -12.05 -3.52 25.03
C LYS A 281 -12.62 -2.58 23.98
N ARG A 282 -13.55 -3.08 23.17
CA ARG A 282 -14.38 -2.26 22.28
C ARG A 282 -15.11 -1.22 23.12
N VAL A 283 -14.99 0.05 22.76
CA VAL A 283 -15.92 1.08 23.23
C VAL A 283 -17.23 0.81 22.48
N SER A 284 -18.04 -0.08 23.03
CA SER A 284 -19.45 -0.19 22.66
C SER A 284 -20.19 0.97 23.35
N GLU A 285 -20.19 2.14 22.72
CA GLU A 285 -21.20 3.17 22.98
C GLU A 285 -22.40 2.96 22.06
N GLU A 286 -23.01 1.77 22.12
CA GLU A 286 -24.38 1.54 21.65
C GLU A 286 -25.05 0.53 22.58
N ASP A 287 -25.22 0.91 23.85
CA ASP A 287 -26.26 0.36 24.72
C ASP A 287 -26.80 1.50 25.60
N GLY A 288 -27.16 2.59 24.92
CA GLY A 288 -27.76 3.79 25.48
C GLY A 288 -29.23 3.90 25.13
N ASN A 289 -30.05 3.02 25.70
CA ASN A 289 -31.36 3.35 26.24
C ASN A 289 -32.32 4.18 25.34
N TRP A 290 -33.14 3.50 24.54
CA TRP A 290 -34.43 4.04 24.09
C TRP A 290 -35.57 3.24 24.71
N SER A 291 -35.92 3.61 25.93
CA SER A 291 -37.28 3.42 26.45
C SER A 291 -38.19 4.49 25.85
N GLY A 292 -39.14 4.06 25.02
CA GLY A 292 -40.30 4.81 24.55
C GLY A 292 -41.44 3.85 24.26
#